data_AF-A0A8X6WUC4-F1
#
_entry.id   AF-A0A8X6WUC4-F1
#
_cell.length_a   1.000
_cell.length_b   1.000
_cell.length_c   1.000
_cell.angle_alpha   90.00
_cell.angle_beta   90.00
_cell.angle_gamma   90.00
#
_symmetry.space_group_name_H-M   'P 1'
#
loop_
_entity.id
_entity.type
_entity.pdbx_description
1 polymer ?
#
loop_
_entity_poly.entity_id
_entity_poly.type
_entity_poly.pdbx_seq_one_letter_code
_entity_poly.pdbx_strand_id
1 'polypeptide(L)'
;DTSVSLTRVHPVPSVPEKSRLTVTPVGMFTLVESDIGISIQWDRNTRVYVTAQPIWKNKLQGLCGDFNSDASDDFRPPSGGIPLILAKDFADSWRVHKFCPKAKPSQDACNKNPERRNWSRHRCGVLQIRSLQALPLSG
;
A
#
# COMPACT_ATOMS: atom_id res chain seq x y z
N ASP A 1 -7.03 -2.29 -24.19
CA ASP A 1 -6.58 -2.31 -22.79
C ASP A 1 -5.86 -3.61 -22.45
N THR A 2 -4.62 -3.50 -22.03
CA THR A 2 -3.84 -4.62 -21.52
C THR A 2 -3.91 -4.61 -20.00
N SER A 3 -4.49 -5.65 -19.40
CA SER A 3 -4.54 -5.83 -17.95
C SER A 3 -3.70 -7.04 -17.55
N VAL A 4 -2.97 -6.93 -16.45
CA VAL A 4 -2.21 -8.02 -15.85
C VAL A 4 -2.84 -8.39 -14.51
N SER A 5 -3.11 -9.67 -14.30
CA SER A 5 -3.58 -10.19 -13.01
C SER A 5 -2.50 -11.03 -12.36
N LEU A 6 -2.05 -10.59 -11.19
CA LEU A 6 -1.09 -11.31 -10.37
C LEU A 6 -1.83 -12.07 -9.28
N THR A 7 -1.50 -13.34 -9.09
CA THR A 7 -2.08 -14.18 -8.04
C THR A 7 -1.01 -15.02 -7.37
N ARG A 8 -1.24 -15.42 -6.12
CA ARG A 8 -0.19 -16.08 -5.31
C ARG A 8 0.21 -17.42 -5.91
N VAL A 9 -0.79 -18.15 -6.39
CA VAL A 9 -0.66 -19.55 -6.76
C VAL A 9 -0.30 -19.75 -8.23
N HIS A 10 -0.55 -18.75 -9.09
CA HIS A 10 -0.23 -18.89 -10.50
C HIS A 10 1.15 -18.30 -10.83
N PRO A 11 1.81 -18.82 -11.88
CA PRO A 11 3.02 -18.21 -12.42
C PRO A 11 2.80 -16.75 -12.81
N VAL A 12 3.92 -16.01 -12.91
CA VAL A 12 3.87 -14.64 -13.43
C VAL A 12 3.45 -14.69 -14.90
N PRO A 13 2.40 -13.95 -15.29
CA PRO A 13 1.92 -13.96 -16.66
C PRO A 13 2.95 -13.32 -17.60
N SER A 14 3.09 -13.88 -18.80
CA SER A 14 3.80 -13.23 -19.90
C SER A 14 2.96 -12.08 -20.46
N VAL A 15 3.59 -10.94 -20.71
CA VAL A 15 2.99 -9.79 -21.41
C VAL A 15 3.43 -9.78 -22.87
N PRO A 16 2.57 -9.35 -23.82
CA PRO A 16 2.96 -9.21 -25.22
C PRO A 16 4.17 -8.26 -25.38
N GLU A 17 5.02 -8.49 -26.37
CA GLU A 17 6.23 -7.68 -26.60
C GLU A 17 5.94 -6.19 -26.82
N LYS A 18 4.80 -5.87 -27.44
CA LYS A 18 4.32 -4.49 -27.67
C LYS A 18 3.48 -3.93 -26.52
N SER A 19 3.50 -4.58 -25.36
CA SER A 19 2.79 -4.13 -24.17
C SER A 19 3.41 -2.86 -23.60
N ARG A 20 2.57 -1.98 -23.04
CA ARG A 20 3.00 -0.82 -22.24
C ARG A 20 3.38 -1.18 -20.80
N LEU A 21 3.31 -2.47 -20.49
CA LEU A 21 3.62 -3.07 -19.20
C LEU A 21 4.73 -4.09 -19.36
N THR A 22 5.70 -4.05 -18.45
CA THR A 22 6.72 -5.08 -18.26
C THR A 22 6.48 -5.78 -16.94
N VAL A 23 6.57 -7.11 -16.91
CA VAL A 23 6.34 -7.91 -15.70
C VAL A 23 7.54 -8.83 -15.47
N THR A 24 8.24 -8.65 -14.37
CA THR A 24 9.49 -9.36 -14.08
C THR A 24 9.52 -9.91 -12.65
N PRO A 25 9.95 -11.17 -12.44
CA PRO A 25 10.26 -11.65 -11.11
C PRO A 25 11.59 -11.06 -10.63
N VAL A 26 11.61 -10.48 -9.44
CA VAL A 26 12.81 -9.87 -8.82
C VAL A 26 12.94 -10.36 -7.38
N GLY A 27 13.81 -11.35 -7.17
CA GLY A 27 13.95 -12.00 -5.85
C GLY A 27 12.61 -12.56 -5.37
N MET A 28 12.16 -12.11 -4.19
CA MET A 28 10.87 -12.50 -3.60
C MET A 28 9.66 -11.74 -4.15
N PHE A 29 9.88 -10.76 -5.03
CA PHE A 29 8.85 -9.88 -5.53
C PHE A 29 8.52 -10.15 -7.00
N THR A 30 7.32 -9.71 -7.40
CA THR A 30 6.98 -9.46 -8.81
C THR A 30 6.94 -7.96 -9.02
N LEU A 31 7.72 -7.48 -9.97
CA LEU A 31 7.76 -6.09 -10.40
C LEU A 31 6.90 -5.94 -11.66
N VAL A 32 6.02 -4.95 -11.65
CA VAL A 32 5.26 -4.49 -12.82
C VAL A 32 5.66 -3.05 -13.06
N GLU A 33 6.15 -2.77 -14.27
CA GLU A 33 6.51 -1.42 -14.69
C GLU A 33 5.59 -0.99 -15.82
N SER A 34 5.10 0.25 -15.75
CA SER A 34 4.38 0.89 -16.85
C SER A 34 5.19 2.02 -17.45
N ASP A 35 5.08 2.19 -18.76
CA ASP A 35 5.67 3.32 -19.49
C ASP A 35 5.17 4.71 -19.05
N ILE A 36 4.09 4.79 -18.24
CA ILE A 36 3.63 6.05 -17.64
C ILE A 36 4.38 6.42 -16.35
N GLY A 37 5.38 5.63 -15.95
CA GLY A 37 6.18 5.91 -14.76
C GLY A 37 5.48 5.55 -13.43
N ILE A 38 4.54 4.60 -13.47
CA ILE A 38 4.01 3.94 -12.27
C ILE A 38 4.54 2.50 -12.25
N SER A 39 5.03 2.07 -11.10
CA SER A 39 5.47 0.69 -10.89
C SER A 39 4.82 0.08 -9.64
N ILE A 40 4.63 -1.23 -9.69
CA ILE A 40 4.07 -2.03 -8.61
C ILE A 40 5.08 -3.12 -8.26
N GLN A 41 5.42 -3.22 -6.97
CA GLN A 41 6.21 -4.31 -6.44
C GLN A 41 5.36 -5.11 -5.44
N TRP A 42 5.14 -6.39 -5.72
CA TRP A 42 4.28 -7.24 -4.90
C TRP A 42 5.03 -8.48 -4.40
N ASP A 43 4.94 -8.75 -3.09
CA ASP A 43 5.65 -9.85 -2.40
C ASP A 43 5.03 -11.23 -2.60
N ARG A 44 4.09 -11.36 -3.54
CA ARG A 44 3.26 -12.56 -3.77
C ARG A 44 2.34 -12.95 -2.61
N ASN A 45 2.21 -12.08 -1.61
CA ASN A 45 1.45 -12.31 -0.40
C ASN A 45 0.56 -11.09 -0.14
N THR A 46 0.86 -10.29 0.87
CA THR A 46 0.01 -9.18 1.35
C THR A 46 0.64 -7.81 1.14
N ARG A 47 1.92 -7.72 0.72
CA ARG A 47 2.64 -6.46 0.63
C ARG A 47 2.72 -6.00 -0.81
N VAL A 48 2.14 -4.83 -1.07
CA VAL A 48 2.21 -4.12 -2.35
C VAL A 48 2.88 -2.78 -2.10
N TYR A 49 3.87 -2.45 -2.92
CA TYR A 49 4.40 -1.10 -3.04
C TYR A 49 3.96 -0.52 -4.37
N VAL A 50 3.50 0.71 -4.33
CA VAL A 50 3.18 1.50 -5.52
C VAL A 50 4.15 2.67 -5.53
N THR A 51 4.94 2.78 -6.61
CA THR A 51 5.87 3.88 -6.79
C THR A 51 5.44 4.67 -8.01
N ALA A 52 5.16 5.96 -7.82
CA ALA A 52 4.84 6.89 -8.90
C ALA A 52 6.01 7.86 -9.12
N GLN A 53 6.40 8.07 -10.37
CA GLN A 53 7.39 9.09 -10.72
C GLN A 53 6.88 10.51 -10.40
N PRO A 54 7.77 11.49 -10.17
CA PRO A 54 7.41 12.86 -9.79
C PRO A 54 6.43 13.58 -10.74
N ILE A 55 6.33 13.14 -12.00
CA ILE A 55 5.34 13.66 -12.96
C ILE A 55 3.88 13.50 -12.48
N TRP A 56 3.63 12.60 -11.53
CA TRP A 56 2.33 12.35 -10.92
C TRP A 56 2.05 13.19 -9.67
N LYS A 57 2.98 14.05 -9.23
CA LYS A 57 2.76 14.95 -8.09
C LYS A 57 1.49 15.78 -8.29
N ASN A 58 0.63 15.84 -7.27
CA ASN A 58 -0.69 16.51 -7.30
C ASN A 58 -1.69 15.96 -8.34
N LYS A 59 -1.47 14.76 -8.90
CA LYS A 59 -2.36 14.14 -9.91
C LYS A 59 -2.96 12.82 -9.47
N LEU A 60 -2.69 12.39 -8.24
CA LEU A 60 -3.18 11.15 -7.68
C LEU A 60 -4.23 11.45 -6.61
N GLN A 61 -4.99 10.43 -6.26
CA GLN A 61 -5.93 10.43 -5.14
C GLN A 61 -6.24 8.98 -4.79
N GLY A 62 -6.59 8.73 -3.54
CA GLY A 62 -6.97 7.40 -3.07
C GLY A 62 -6.49 7.13 -1.67
N LEU A 63 -6.47 5.84 -1.30
CA LEU A 63 -6.00 5.38 0.01
C LEU A 63 -4.51 5.70 0.28
N CYS A 64 -3.74 6.02 -0.76
CA CYS A 64 -2.32 6.42 -0.67
C CYS A 64 -2.12 7.95 -0.65
N GLY A 65 -3.18 8.74 -0.46
CA GLY A 65 -3.10 10.20 -0.48
C GLY A 65 -3.19 10.80 -1.88
N ASP A 66 -2.88 12.09 -2.00
CA ASP A 66 -2.94 12.85 -3.26
C ASP A 66 -1.55 13.15 -3.88
N PHE A 67 -0.49 12.72 -3.19
CA PHE A 67 0.90 12.88 -3.59
C PHE A 67 1.30 14.35 -3.76
N ASN A 68 0.87 15.24 -2.86
CA ASN A 68 1.21 16.67 -2.86
C ASN A 68 2.43 17.07 -1.98
N SER A 69 2.97 16.11 -1.20
CA SER A 69 4.03 16.29 -0.18
C SER A 69 3.59 16.88 1.17
N ASP A 70 2.28 16.92 1.45
CA ASP A 70 1.67 17.29 2.71
C ASP A 70 0.91 16.10 3.31
N ALA A 71 1.54 15.38 4.24
CA ALA A 71 0.88 14.24 4.87
C ALA A 71 -0.29 14.62 5.80
N SER A 72 -0.45 15.91 6.13
CA SER A 72 -1.50 16.36 7.05
C SER A 72 -2.89 16.36 6.40
N ASP A 73 -2.96 16.33 5.06
CA ASP A 73 -4.21 16.39 4.31
C ASP A 73 -4.50 15.13 3.48
N ASP A 74 -3.68 14.08 3.57
CA ASP A 74 -3.81 12.84 2.79
C ASP A 74 -5.15 12.11 2.99
N PHE A 75 -5.87 12.36 4.09
CA PHE A 75 -7.18 11.76 4.36
C PHE A 75 -8.34 12.44 3.61
N ARG A 76 -8.12 12.85 2.36
CA ARG A 76 -9.15 13.44 1.48
C ARG A 76 -10.16 12.39 0.96
N PRO A 77 -11.47 12.65 1.05
CA PRO A 77 -12.47 11.77 0.45
C PRO A 77 -12.45 11.86 -1.09
N PRO A 78 -13.09 10.93 -1.83
CA PRO A 78 -13.16 10.98 -3.30
C PRO A 78 -13.77 12.27 -3.87
N SER A 79 -14.51 13.04 -3.06
CA SER A 79 -15.06 14.33 -3.48
C SER A 79 -14.05 15.48 -3.45
N GLY A 80 -12.82 15.27 -2.97
CA GLY A 80 -11.77 16.29 -2.88
C GLY A 80 -11.98 17.35 -1.79
N GLY A 81 -12.96 17.14 -0.90
CA GLY A 81 -13.33 18.09 0.16
C GLY A 81 -12.33 18.16 1.32
N ILE A 82 -12.84 18.61 2.48
CA ILE A 82 -12.07 18.72 3.72
C ILE A 82 -11.52 17.33 4.12
N PRO A 83 -10.22 17.22 4.47
CA PRO A 83 -9.65 15.97 4.97
C PRO A 83 -10.41 15.42 6.17
N LEU A 84 -10.57 14.10 6.21
CA LEU A 84 -11.23 13.40 7.29
C LEU A 84 -10.23 13.15 8.44
N ILE A 85 -10.73 13.18 9.68
CA ILE A 85 -9.87 13.05 10.87
C ILE A 85 -9.53 11.58 11.15
N LEU A 86 -10.48 10.67 10.91
CA LEU A 86 -10.36 9.27 11.30
C LEU A 86 -10.02 8.39 10.09
N ALA A 87 -8.94 7.61 10.21
CA ALA A 87 -8.50 6.68 9.16
C ALA A 87 -9.59 5.71 8.70
N LYS A 88 -10.49 5.29 9.62
CA LYS A 88 -11.63 4.42 9.30
C LYS A 88 -12.61 5.11 8.34
N ASP A 89 -12.90 6.38 8.55
CA ASP A 89 -13.89 7.13 7.78
C ASP A 89 -13.32 7.51 6.43
N PHE A 90 -12.03 7.86 6.41
CA PHE A 90 -11.25 8.00 5.18
C PHE A 90 -11.28 6.73 4.34
N ALA A 91 -10.87 5.59 4.88
CA ALA A 91 -10.84 4.34 4.13
C ALA A 91 -12.24 3.91 3.65
N ASP A 92 -13.28 4.12 4.47
CA ASP A 92 -14.66 3.83 4.10
C ASP A 92 -15.22 4.73 2.98
N SER A 93 -14.72 5.96 2.87
CA SER A 93 -15.12 6.87 1.80
C SER A 93 -14.64 6.40 0.41
N TRP A 94 -13.55 5.62 0.36
CA TRP A 94 -12.94 5.10 -0.87
C TRP A 94 -13.48 3.73 -1.33
N ARG A 95 -14.55 3.21 -0.70
CA ARG A 95 -15.15 1.93 -1.12
C ARG A 95 -15.68 2.01 -2.55
N VAL A 96 -15.22 1.11 -3.41
CA VAL A 96 -15.64 1.01 -4.82
C VAL A 96 -17.13 0.67 -4.93
N HIS A 97 -17.62 -0.24 -4.09
CA HIS A 97 -18.99 -0.72 -4.13
C HIS A 97 -19.77 -0.36 -2.88
N LYS A 98 -20.94 0.27 -3.06
CA LYS A 98 -21.79 0.71 -1.95
C LYS A 98 -22.38 -0.44 -1.12
N PHE A 99 -22.51 -1.62 -1.71
CA PHE A 99 -23.00 -2.82 -1.01
C PHE A 99 -21.97 -3.41 -0.03
N CYS A 100 -20.68 -3.02 -0.14
CA CYS A 100 -19.69 -3.43 0.84
C CYS A 100 -20.05 -2.85 2.23
N PRO A 101 -19.94 -3.63 3.31
CA PRO A 101 -20.18 -3.12 4.64
C PRO A 101 -19.20 -1.99 4.97
N LYS A 102 -19.59 -1.09 5.88
CA LYS A 102 -18.66 -0.09 6.44
C LYS A 102 -17.59 -0.79 7.29
N ALA A 103 -16.41 -0.21 7.35
CA ALA A 103 -15.33 -0.66 8.20
C ALA A 103 -15.78 -0.64 9.66
N LYS A 104 -15.48 -1.73 10.35
CA LYS A 104 -15.63 -1.79 11.80
C LYS A 104 -14.40 -1.13 12.43
N PRO A 105 -14.54 -0.52 13.62
CA PRO A 105 -13.39 -0.04 14.38
C PRO A 105 -12.33 -1.15 14.50
N SER A 106 -11.06 -0.79 14.27
CA SER A 106 -9.96 -1.72 14.52
C SER A 106 -9.97 -2.08 16.00
N GLN A 107 -9.84 -3.37 16.27
CA GLN A 107 -9.77 -3.88 17.64
C GLN A 107 -8.34 -4.33 17.89
N ASP A 108 -7.83 -4.05 19.09
CA ASP A 108 -6.50 -4.47 19.47
C ASP A 108 -6.40 -6.00 19.44
N ALA A 109 -5.61 -6.51 18.49
CA ALA A 109 -5.40 -7.93 18.31
C ALA A 109 -4.70 -8.58 19.50
N CYS A 110 -3.85 -7.84 20.24
CA CYS A 110 -3.20 -8.33 21.45
C CYS A 110 -4.18 -8.47 22.61
N ASN A 111 -5.22 -7.62 22.69
CA ASN A 111 -6.26 -7.76 23.70
C ASN A 111 -7.21 -8.92 23.38
N LYS A 112 -7.47 -9.16 22.08
CA LYS A 112 -8.28 -10.31 21.64
C LYS A 112 -7.57 -11.66 21.80
N ASN A 113 -6.25 -11.67 21.68
CA ASN A 113 -5.42 -12.88 21.69
C ASN A 113 -4.28 -12.71 22.72
N PRO A 114 -4.62 -12.60 24.02
CA PRO A 114 -3.64 -12.29 25.07
C PRO A 114 -2.51 -13.33 25.17
N GLU A 115 -2.77 -14.58 24.82
CA GLU A 115 -1.79 -15.67 24.77
C GLU A 115 -0.69 -15.43 23.73
N ARG A 116 -0.97 -14.69 22.64
CA ARG A 116 0.01 -14.36 21.60
C ARG A 116 0.82 -13.10 21.89
N ARG A 117 0.44 -12.32 22.91
CA ARG A 117 1.02 -10.99 23.19
C ARG A 117 2.52 -11.06 23.47
N ASN A 118 2.94 -11.94 24.38
CA ASN A 118 4.35 -12.05 24.78
C ASN A 118 5.21 -12.56 23.62
N TRP A 119 4.73 -13.57 22.90
CA TRP A 119 5.41 -14.10 21.71
C TRP A 119 5.59 -13.02 20.64
N SER A 120 4.53 -12.26 20.32
CA SER A 120 4.59 -11.21 19.30
C SER A 120 5.56 -10.09 19.68
N ARG A 121 5.56 -9.66 20.95
CA ARG A 121 6.49 -8.63 21.45
C ARG A 121 7.92 -9.10 21.37
N HIS A 122 8.20 -10.33 21.79
CA HIS A 122 9.53 -10.90 21.73
C HIS A 122 10.02 -10.99 20.27
N ARG A 123 9.18 -11.50 19.36
CA ARG A 123 9.55 -11.67 17.94
C ARG A 123 9.75 -10.35 17.21
N CYS A 124 8.90 -9.36 17.44
CA CYS A 124 9.00 -8.03 16.81
C CYS A 124 10.02 -7.11 17.50
N GLY A 125 10.51 -7.46 18.69
CA GLY A 125 11.45 -6.66 19.47
C GLY A 125 12.78 -6.39 18.76
N VAL A 126 13.15 -7.22 17.78
CA VAL A 126 14.32 -7.00 16.92
C VAL A 126 14.29 -5.62 16.24
N LEU A 127 13.11 -5.12 15.85
CA LEU A 127 12.95 -3.83 15.17
C LEU A 127 13.23 -2.62 16.08
N GLN A 128 13.32 -2.84 17.40
CA GLN A 128 13.61 -1.80 18.40
C GLN A 128 15.09 -1.72 18.74
N ILE A 129 15.93 -2.61 18.20
CA ILE A 129 17.37 -2.57 18.40
C ILE A 129 17.91 -1.33 17.67
N ARG A 130 18.70 -0.51 18.38
CA ARG A 130 19.23 0.77 17.90
C ARG A 130 20.00 0.69 16.58
N SER A 131 20.58 -0.47 16.24
CA SER A 131 21.29 -0.70 14.98
C SER A 131 20.37 -0.78 13.75
N LEU A 132 19.05 -0.91 13.93
CA LEU A 132 18.05 -0.95 12.85
C LEU A 132 17.20 0.33 12.75
N GLN A 133 17.43 1.29 13.64
CA GLN A 133 16.82 2.61 13.52
C GLN A 133 17.60 3.39 12.45
N ALA A 134 16.95 3.77 11.36
CA ALA A 134 17.54 4.68 10.40
C ALA A 134 17.94 5.95 11.15
N LEU A 135 19.21 6.36 11.01
CA LEU A 135 19.65 7.68 11.45
C LEU A 135 18.68 8.70 10.86
N PRO A 136 18.20 9.69 11.64
CA PRO A 136 17.37 10.74 11.09
C PRO A 136 18.13 11.34 9.90
N LEU A 137 17.51 11.32 8.73
CA LEU A 137 17.98 12.11 7.60
C LEU A 137 17.80 13.56 8.03
N SER A 138 18.86 14.14 8.58
CA SER A 138 18.98 15.56 8.81
C SER A 138 18.91 16.26 7.44
N GLY A 139 17.76 16.85 7.15
CA GLY A 139 17.56 17.86 6.13
C GLY A 139 17.24 19.18 6.80
#